data_AF-A0A829GGA9-F1
#
_entry.id   AF-A0A829GGA9-F1
#
_cell.length_a   1.000
_cell.length_b   1.000
_cell.length_c   1.000
_cell.angle_alpha   90.00
_cell.angle_beta   90.00
_cell.angle_gamma   90.00
#
_symmetry.space_group_name_H-M   'P 1'
#
loop_
_entity.id
_entity.type
_entity.pdbx_description
1 polymer ?
#
loop_
_entity_poly.entity_id
_entity_poly.type
_entity_poly.pdbx_seq_one_letter_code
_entity_poly.pdbx_strand_id
1 'polypeptide(L)'
;TSVIKPATYQLNEGQTIFLGGLARFDYLRGGRNSFVIYTDNQLTLHRTKLENADDFYQKHVGGLLSPPQADEVPDFPPLVRFEFTPKEKADLVFAGLGWITVPAGVTVAGYAPKGVDVLLRRAFI
;
A
#
# COMPACT_ATOMS: atom_id res chain seq x y z
N THR A 1 -19.77 9.51 -9.57
CA THR A 1 -18.41 8.98 -9.27
C THR A 1 -17.52 10.15 -8.96
N SER A 2 -17.03 10.27 -7.73
CA SER A 2 -16.12 11.36 -7.35
C SER A 2 -14.75 11.14 -7.97
N VAL A 3 -14.10 12.20 -8.42
CA VAL A 3 -12.74 12.14 -8.98
C VAL A 3 -11.77 11.66 -7.90
N ILE A 4 -10.94 10.65 -8.21
CA ILE A 4 -9.84 10.21 -7.32
C ILE A 4 -8.86 11.36 -7.13
N LYS A 5 -8.59 11.72 -5.88
CA LYS A 5 -7.61 12.75 -5.51
C LYS A 5 -6.31 12.05 -5.11
N PRO A 6 -5.21 12.25 -5.85
CA PRO A 6 -3.94 11.63 -5.48
C PRO A 6 -3.45 12.15 -4.13
N ALA A 7 -2.92 11.25 -3.32
CA ALA A 7 -2.21 11.57 -2.08
C ALA A 7 -0.71 11.36 -2.27
N THR A 8 0.08 12.40 -2.01
CA THR A 8 1.55 12.33 -2.15
C THR A 8 2.21 12.17 -0.80
N TYR A 9 3.03 11.13 -0.66
CA TYR A 9 3.84 10.87 0.54
C TYR A 9 5.32 10.95 0.20
N GLN A 10 6.05 11.77 0.96
CA GLN A 10 7.50 11.70 1.01
C GLN A 10 7.91 10.67 2.07
N LEU A 11 8.63 9.64 1.64
CA LEU A 11 9.04 8.53 2.49
C LEU A 11 10.56 8.35 2.48
N ASN A 12 11.10 7.96 3.62
CA ASN A 12 12.41 7.36 3.77
C ASN A 12 12.27 5.83 3.76
N GLU A 13 13.38 5.14 3.53
CA GLU A 13 13.46 3.68 3.70
C GLU A 13 12.95 3.26 5.09
N GLY A 14 12.34 2.08 5.16
CA GLY A 14 11.79 1.56 6.41
C GLY A 14 10.48 2.25 6.84
N GLN A 15 9.69 2.76 5.89
CA GLN A 15 8.36 3.29 6.15
C GLN A 15 7.28 2.48 5.43
N THR A 16 6.12 2.42 6.06
CA THR A 16 4.95 1.67 5.59
C THR A 16 3.74 2.60 5.48
N ILE A 17 2.94 2.42 4.43
CA ILE A 17 1.60 3.00 4.28
C ILE A 17 0.58 1.86 4.22
N PHE A 18 -0.40 1.90 5.12
CA PHE A 18 -1.60 1.08 5.06
C PHE A 18 -2.69 1.80 4.28
N LEU A 19 -3.41 1.04 3.44
CA LEU A 19 -4.57 1.48 2.69
C LEU A 19 -5.80 0.85 3.33
N GLY A 20 -6.34 1.50 4.37
CA GLY A 20 -7.19 0.85 5.36
C GLY A 20 -6.50 -0.38 5.96
N GLY A 21 -7.25 -1.42 6.27
CA GLY A 21 -6.75 -2.77 6.53
C GLY A 21 -6.69 -3.67 5.29
N LEU A 22 -7.03 -3.15 4.11
CA LEU A 22 -7.14 -3.92 2.86
C LEU A 22 -5.79 -4.21 2.20
N ALA A 23 -4.86 -3.27 2.26
CA ALA A 23 -3.54 -3.42 1.65
C ALA A 23 -2.46 -2.68 2.42
N ARG A 24 -1.22 -3.05 2.15
CA ARG A 24 -0.03 -2.44 2.75
C ARG A 24 1.03 -2.21 1.70
N PHE A 25 1.73 -1.09 1.82
CA PHE A 25 2.85 -0.70 0.99
C PHE A 25 4.06 -0.45 1.88
N ASP A 26 5.13 -1.21 1.68
CA ASP A 26 6.40 -1.06 2.37
C ASP A 26 7.43 -0.45 1.43
N TYR A 27 8.08 0.61 1.88
CA TYR A 27 9.24 1.18 1.19
C TYR A 27 10.52 0.64 1.80
N LEU A 28 11.20 -0.25 1.06
CA LEU A 28 12.32 -1.03 1.56
C LEU A 28 13.67 -0.34 1.36
N ARG A 29 13.98 0.13 0.14
CA ARG A 29 15.30 0.69 -0.21
C ARG A 29 15.23 1.70 -1.36
N GLY A 30 16.11 2.70 -1.39
CA GLY A 30 16.23 3.67 -2.48
C GLY A 30 16.44 5.14 -2.06
N GLY A 31 16.75 5.42 -0.80
CA GLY A 31 16.92 6.79 -0.26
C GLY A 31 15.59 7.48 0.08
N ARG A 32 15.57 8.81 0.10
CA ARG A 32 14.32 9.57 0.30
C ARG A 32 13.61 9.77 -1.03
N ASN A 33 12.35 9.35 -1.13
CA ASN A 33 11.57 9.42 -2.37
C ASN A 33 10.14 9.93 -2.15
N SER A 34 9.48 10.27 -3.25
CA SER A 34 8.05 10.64 -3.27
C SER A 34 7.24 9.54 -3.94
N PHE A 35 6.11 9.22 -3.33
CA PHE A 35 5.16 8.22 -3.80
C PHE A 35 3.79 8.87 -3.94
N VAL A 36 3.10 8.59 -5.04
CA VAL A 36 1.77 9.14 -5.31
C VAL A 36 0.76 8.01 -5.30
N ILE A 37 -0.22 8.08 -4.40
CA ILE A 37 -1.19 7.03 -4.13
C ILE A 37 -2.53 7.44 -4.74
N TYR A 38 -3.08 6.58 -5.59
CA TYR A 38 -4.37 6.74 -6.26
C TYR A 38 -5.31 5.63 -5.80
N THR A 39 -6.30 5.97 -4.99
CA THR A 39 -7.26 5.06 -4.34
C THR A 39 -8.57 5.81 -4.11
N ASP A 40 -9.64 5.12 -3.69
CA ASP A 40 -10.85 5.78 -3.21
C ASP A 40 -10.52 6.84 -2.14
N ASN A 41 -11.11 8.03 -2.25
CA ASN A 41 -10.86 9.17 -1.37
C ASN A 41 -11.35 8.94 0.07
N GLN A 42 -12.25 7.98 0.28
CA GLN A 42 -12.74 7.59 1.60
C GLN A 42 -11.84 6.55 2.26
N LEU A 43 -10.90 5.96 1.51
CA LEU A 43 -9.96 5.00 2.08
C LEU A 43 -8.89 5.73 2.89
N THR A 44 -8.79 5.38 4.17
CA THR A 44 -7.83 6.03 5.06
C THR A 44 -6.42 5.52 4.80
N LEU A 45 -5.47 6.45 4.70
CA LEU A 45 -4.05 6.14 4.52
C LEU A 45 -3.30 6.32 5.83
N HIS A 46 -2.73 5.24 6.37
CA HIS A 46 -2.03 5.24 7.65
C HIS A 46 -0.53 4.96 7.50
N ARG A 47 0.30 5.92 7.90
CA ARG A 47 1.76 5.77 7.88
C ARG A 47 2.29 5.25 9.21
N THR A 48 3.20 4.28 9.15
CA THR A 48 4.00 3.83 10.30
C THR A 48 5.44 3.52 9.86
N LYS A 49 6.31 3.18 10.81
CA LYS A 49 7.62 2.61 10.50
C LYS A 49 7.46 1.12 10.16
N LEU A 50 8.28 0.64 9.24
CA LEU A 50 8.31 -0.75 8.79
C LEU A 50 8.51 -1.73 9.95
N GLU A 51 9.41 -1.39 10.89
CA GLU A 51 9.70 -2.21 12.08
C GLU A 51 8.46 -2.48 12.96
N ASN A 52 7.45 -1.60 12.90
CA ASN A 52 6.22 -1.73 13.69
C ASN A 52 5.06 -2.28 12.87
N ALA A 53 5.20 -2.44 11.56
CA ALA A 53 4.05 -2.56 10.66
C ALA A 53 3.26 -3.86 10.87
N ASP A 54 3.95 -4.97 11.16
CA ASP A 54 3.29 -6.26 11.44
C ASP A 54 2.44 -6.18 12.73
N ASP A 55 3.05 -5.75 13.83
CA ASP A 55 2.37 -5.58 15.12
C ASP A 55 1.25 -4.54 15.04
N PHE A 56 1.49 -3.46 14.30
CA PHE A 56 0.50 -2.40 14.09
C PHE A 56 -0.72 -2.94 13.34
N TYR A 57 -0.52 -3.76 12.30
CA TYR A 57 -1.65 -4.38 11.58
C TYR A 57 -2.47 -5.28 12.49
N GLN A 58 -1.81 -6.20 13.19
CA GLN A 58 -2.47 -7.15 14.09
C GLN A 58 -3.30 -6.45 15.17
N LYS A 59 -2.79 -5.34 15.71
CA LYS A 59 -3.46 -4.59 16.78
C LYS A 59 -4.63 -3.74 16.28
N HIS A 60 -4.60 -3.30 15.02
CA HIS A 60 -5.45 -2.21 14.54
C HIS A 60 -6.38 -2.55 13.37
N VAL A 61 -6.24 -3.72 12.74
CA VAL A 61 -7.18 -4.21 11.71
C VAL A 61 -8.60 -4.34 12.28
N GLY A 62 -9.60 -3.90 11.51
CA GLY A 62 -10.99 -3.89 11.97
C GLY A 62 -11.40 -2.64 12.77
N GLY A 63 -10.43 -1.81 13.16
CA GLY A 63 -10.67 -0.57 13.92
C GLY A 63 -10.07 0.65 13.23
N LEU A 64 -8.82 0.98 13.55
CA LEU A 64 -8.12 2.11 12.91
C LEU A 64 -7.78 1.78 11.46
N LEU A 65 -7.43 0.53 11.18
CA LEU A 65 -7.20 0.02 9.83
C LEU A 65 -8.47 -0.65 9.32
N SER A 66 -9.40 0.20 8.87
CA SER A 66 -10.68 -0.22 8.27
C SER A 66 -10.88 0.45 6.92
N PRO A 67 -11.55 -0.23 5.96
CA PRO A 67 -12.01 -1.63 5.99
C PRO A 67 -10.85 -2.65 5.97
N PRO A 68 -11.04 -3.93 6.34
CA PRO A 68 -12.29 -4.56 6.78
C PRO A 68 -12.76 -3.99 8.14
N GLN A 69 -14.05 -4.12 8.44
CA GLN A 69 -14.61 -3.84 9.76
C GLN A 69 -14.29 -4.98 10.74
N ALA A 70 -14.40 -4.74 12.05
CA ALA A 70 -14.04 -5.69 13.09
C ALA A 70 -14.73 -7.07 12.96
N ASP A 71 -15.99 -7.09 12.52
CA ASP A 71 -16.79 -8.29 12.29
C ASP A 71 -16.41 -9.04 11.00
N GLU A 72 -15.75 -8.37 10.05
CA GLU A 72 -15.26 -8.95 8.79
C GLU A 72 -13.84 -9.52 8.92
N VAL A 73 -13.06 -9.07 9.91
CA VAL A 73 -11.65 -9.51 10.11
C VAL A 73 -11.46 -11.02 10.17
N PRO A 74 -12.30 -11.82 10.88
CA PRO A 74 -12.08 -13.26 11.01
C PRO A 74 -12.11 -14.01 9.66
N ASP A 75 -12.93 -13.53 8.71
CA ASP A 75 -13.08 -14.11 7.38
C ASP A 75 -12.22 -13.39 6.33
N PHE A 76 -11.53 -12.31 6.71
CA PHE A 76 -10.71 -11.55 5.79
C PHE A 76 -9.43 -12.33 5.43
N PRO A 77 -9.13 -12.53 4.14
CA PRO A 77 -7.96 -13.30 3.74
C PRO A 77 -6.65 -12.65 4.23
N PRO A 78 -5.65 -13.45 4.63
CA PRO A 78 -4.37 -12.90 5.05
C PRO A 78 -3.71 -12.14 3.90
N LEU A 79 -3.00 -11.07 4.25
CA LEU A 79 -2.24 -10.31 3.28
C LEU A 79 -0.98 -11.08 2.85
N VAL A 80 -0.74 -11.16 1.55
CA VAL A 80 0.41 -11.83 0.93
C VAL A 80 1.34 -10.79 0.34
N ARG A 81 2.65 -10.97 0.54
CA ARG A 81 3.71 -10.04 0.12
C ARG A 81 4.12 -10.26 -1.33
N PHE A 82 4.27 -9.16 -2.06
CA PHE A 82 4.85 -9.10 -3.41
C PHE A 82 5.93 -8.01 -3.44
N GLU A 83 7.15 -8.37 -3.82
CA GLU A 83 8.29 -7.45 -3.81
C GLU A 83 8.73 -7.09 -5.22
N PHE A 84 9.08 -5.80 -5.41
CA PHE A 84 9.44 -5.26 -6.70
C PHE A 84 10.59 -4.25 -6.60
N THR A 85 11.40 -4.20 -7.66
CA THR A 85 12.36 -3.11 -7.91
C THR A 85 12.23 -2.67 -9.37
N PRO A 86 11.38 -1.67 -9.67
CA PRO A 86 11.16 -1.25 -11.05
C PRO A 86 12.41 -0.57 -11.64
N LYS A 87 12.71 -0.87 -12.90
CA LYS A 87 13.85 -0.25 -13.63
C LYS A 87 13.54 1.15 -14.15
N GLU A 88 12.27 1.48 -14.27
CA GLU A 88 11.74 2.75 -14.74
C GLU A 88 10.61 3.20 -13.82
N LYS A 89 10.13 4.44 -13.96
CA LYS A 89 8.96 4.90 -13.19
C LYS A 89 7.77 4.01 -13.52
N ALA A 90 7.13 3.46 -12.49
CA ALA A 90 6.09 2.45 -12.66
C ALA A 90 4.92 2.71 -11.70
N ASP A 91 3.78 2.08 -11.96
CA ASP A 91 2.68 1.99 -11.00
C ASP A 91 2.69 0.59 -10.38
N LEU A 92 2.76 0.54 -9.04
CA LEU A 92 2.46 -0.65 -8.26
C LEU A 92 0.94 -0.72 -8.08
N VAL A 93 0.31 -1.63 -8.81
CA VAL A 93 -1.14 -1.78 -8.88
C VAL A 93 -1.62 -2.81 -7.87
N PHE A 94 -2.62 -2.45 -7.07
CA PHE A 94 -3.38 -3.35 -6.20
C PHE A 94 -4.74 -3.58 -6.86
N ALA A 95 -4.97 -4.79 -7.39
CA ALA A 95 -6.16 -5.07 -8.19
C ALA A 95 -7.46 -4.73 -7.43
N GLY A 96 -8.31 -3.91 -8.05
CA GLY A 96 -9.59 -3.47 -7.45
C GLY A 96 -9.50 -2.35 -6.41
N LEU A 97 -8.30 -1.95 -5.97
CA LEU A 97 -8.13 -0.93 -4.94
C LEU A 97 -7.56 0.39 -5.47
N GLY A 98 -6.56 0.31 -6.35
CA GLY A 98 -5.84 1.48 -6.82
C GLY A 98 -4.40 1.18 -7.20
N TRP A 99 -3.57 2.22 -7.24
CA TRP A 99 -2.14 2.07 -7.50
C TRP A 99 -1.30 3.13 -6.79
N ILE A 100 -0.01 2.83 -6.67
CA ILE A 100 1.01 3.74 -6.15
C ILE A 100 2.06 3.93 -7.23
N THR A 101 2.25 5.17 -7.66
CA THR A 101 3.35 5.51 -8.56
C THR A 101 4.66 5.48 -7.79
N VAL A 102 5.59 4.65 -8.27
CA VAL A 102 6.89 4.35 -7.67
C VAL A 102 8.03 4.82 -8.59
N PRO A 103 9.07 5.49 -8.06
CA PRO A 103 10.26 5.86 -8.84
C PRO A 103 11.02 4.64 -9.36
N ALA A 104 11.90 4.85 -10.34
CA ALA A 104 12.83 3.83 -10.78
C ALA A 104 13.91 3.55 -9.72
N GLY A 105 14.39 2.31 -9.64
CA GLY A 105 15.55 1.92 -8.83
C GLY A 105 15.29 1.80 -7.33
N VAL A 106 14.03 1.96 -6.89
CA VAL A 106 13.63 1.76 -5.49
C VAL A 106 13.13 0.33 -5.28
N THR A 107 13.31 -0.24 -4.09
CA THR A 107 12.72 -1.53 -3.71
C THR A 107 11.51 -1.29 -2.82
N VAL A 108 10.38 -1.88 -3.20
CA VAL A 108 9.09 -1.76 -2.49
C VAL A 108 8.45 -3.14 -2.35
N ALA A 109 7.60 -3.30 -1.35
CA ALA A 109 6.72 -4.46 -1.25
C ALA A 109 5.25 -4.02 -1.12
N GLY A 110 4.37 -4.62 -1.92
CA GLY A 110 2.93 -4.51 -1.77
C GLY A 110 2.38 -5.76 -1.11
N TYR A 111 1.39 -5.59 -0.24
CA TYR A 111 0.67 -6.66 0.41
C TYR A 111 -0.81 -6.51 0.09
N ALA A 112 -1.43 -7.58 -0.37
CA ALA A 112 -2.85 -7.64 -0.68
C ALA A 112 -3.45 -8.97 -0.21
N PRO A 113 -4.77 -9.06 -0.02
CA PRO A 113 -5.41 -10.29 0.44
C PRO A 113 -5.10 -11.44 -0.52
N LYS A 114 -4.92 -12.66 0.02
CA LYS A 114 -4.69 -13.85 -0.80
C LYS A 114 -5.76 -13.97 -1.91
N GLY A 115 -5.31 -14.04 -3.17
CA GLY A 115 -6.17 -14.06 -4.35
C GLY A 115 -6.33 -12.70 -5.04
N VAL A 116 -5.78 -11.63 -4.47
CA VAL A 116 -5.67 -10.31 -5.08
C VAL A 116 -4.26 -10.10 -5.62
N ASP A 117 -4.16 -9.73 -6.89
CA ASP A 117 -2.87 -9.48 -7.53
C ASP A 117 -2.29 -8.12 -7.15
N VAL A 118 -0.98 -8.12 -6.91
CA VAL A 118 -0.14 -6.92 -6.90
C VAL A 118 0.85 -7.04 -8.04
N LEU A 119 0.91 -6.03 -8.91
CA LEU A 119 1.78 -6.06 -10.10
C LEU A 119 2.37 -4.69 -10.41
N LEU A 120 3.46 -4.68 -11.17
CA LEU A 120 3.98 -3.47 -11.78
C LEU A 120 3.45 -3.29 -13.20
N ARG A 121 3.17 -2.04 -13.57
CA ARG A 121 2.99 -1.62 -14.96
C ARG A 121 3.73 -0.31 -15.22
N ARG A 122 3.90 0.05 -16.50
CA ARG A 122 4.37 1.40 -16.88
C ARG A 122 3.41 2.45 -16.32
N ALA A 123 3.96 3.49 -15.71
CA ALA A 123 3.18 4.54 -15.10
C ALA A 123 2.30 5.26 -16.13
N PHE A 124 1.04 5.54 -15.78
CA PHE A 124 0.15 6.29 -16.65
C PHE A 124 0.46 7.80 -16.71
N ILE A 125 1.15 8.32 -15.69
CA ILE A 125 1.45 9.74 -15.44
C ILE A 125 2.94 9.87 -15.11
#